data_AF-A0A4Z0AU20-F1
#
_entry.id   AF-A0A4Z0AU20-F1
#
_cell.length_a   1.000
_cell.length_b   1.000
_cell.length_c   1.000
_cell.angle_alpha   90.00
_cell.angle_beta   90.00
_cell.angle_gamma   90.00
#
_symmetry.space_group_name_H-M   'P 1'
#
loop_
_entity.id
_entity.type
_entity.pdbx_description
1 polymer ?
#
loop_
_entity_poly.entity_id
_entity_poly.type
_entity_poly.pdbx_seq_one_letter_code
_entity_poly.pdbx_strand_id
1 'polypeptide(L)'
;MSLKLTVTDKKLKALLAKINKDKKIDPAEFIDLRKQADDEVAKSSLLAVRDNMRIIGNAADILADAMKILYLELRRLDYGVPDKDPVKNAKKDAEKAALKKAVEYQLAYVITSYEFTLGKL
;
A
#
# COMPACT_ATOMS: atom_id res chain seq x y z
N MET A 1 7.17 13.27 -5.97
CA MET A 1 5.75 13.13 -6.37
C MET A 1 5.13 12.10 -5.46
N SER A 2 3.94 12.34 -4.90
CA SER A 2 3.19 11.26 -4.24
C SER A 2 2.49 10.42 -5.31
N LEU A 3 2.64 9.10 -5.24
CA LEU A 3 1.80 8.18 -6.02
C LEU A 3 0.34 8.44 -5.59
N LYS A 4 -0.50 8.85 -6.54
CA LYS A 4 -1.92 9.11 -6.29
C LYS A 4 -2.73 8.06 -7.03
N LEU A 5 -3.50 7.27 -6.27
CA LEU A 5 -4.53 6.43 -6.86
C LEU A 5 -5.72 7.32 -7.22
N THR A 6 -6.11 7.32 -8.50
CA THR A 6 -7.35 7.97 -8.92
C THR A 6 -8.50 7.02 -8.62
N VAL A 7 -9.34 7.40 -7.65
CA VAL A 7 -10.50 6.61 -7.23
C VAL A 7 -11.78 7.24 -7.75
N THR A 8 -12.63 6.42 -8.39
CA THR A 8 -13.94 6.82 -8.92
C THR A 8 -15.06 6.69 -7.87
N ASP A 9 -14.93 5.77 -6.92
CA ASP A 9 -15.91 5.59 -5.85
C ASP A 9 -15.86 6.69 -4.79
N LYS A 10 -17.02 7.27 -4.47
CA LYS A 10 -17.15 8.40 -3.54
C LYS A 10 -16.84 7.99 -2.09
N LYS A 11 -17.22 6.77 -1.68
CA LYS A 11 -17.01 6.30 -0.30
C LYS A 11 -15.53 6.01 -0.05
N LEU A 12 -14.88 5.29 -0.96
CA LEU A 12 -13.45 5.02 -0.92
C LEU A 12 -12.64 6.31 -0.99
N LYS A 13 -13.03 7.27 -1.83
CA LYS A 13 -12.38 8.59 -1.87
C LYS A 13 -12.47 9.32 -0.52
N ALA A 14 -13.62 9.29 0.14
CA ALA A 14 -13.81 9.91 1.46
C ALA A 14 -12.97 9.21 2.55
N LEU A 15 -12.94 7.87 2.53
CA LEU A 15 -12.16 7.06 3.45
C LEU A 15 -10.65 7.33 3.31
N LEU A 16 -10.13 7.33 2.08
CA LEU A 16 -8.73 7.66 1.81
C LEU A 16 -8.39 9.11 2.21
N ALA A 17 -9.31 10.06 2.00
CA ALA A 17 -9.11 11.44 2.43
C ALA A 17 -9.02 11.56 3.96
N LYS A 18 -9.84 10.82 4.70
CA LYS A 18 -9.80 10.76 6.17
C LYS A 18 -8.46 10.18 6.66
N ILE A 19 -8.07 9.00 6.15
CA ILE A 19 -6.79 8.35 6.49
C ILE A 19 -5.60 9.29 6.23
N ASN A 20 -5.58 9.97 5.08
CA ASN A 20 -4.53 10.92 4.74
C ASN A 20 -4.48 12.13 5.68
N LYS A 21 -5.63 12.62 6.14
CA LYS A 21 -5.72 13.72 7.10
C LYS A 21 -5.17 13.31 8.47
N ASP A 22 -5.51 12.11 8.92
CA ASP A 22 -5.17 11.63 10.26
C ASP A 22 -3.71 11.13 10.34
N LYS A 23 -3.05 10.91 9.18
CA LYS A 23 -1.67 10.40 9.04
C LYS A 23 -1.41 9.09 9.79
N LYS A 24 -2.48 8.40 10.16
CA LYS A 24 -2.52 7.13 10.86
C LYS A 24 -3.66 6.35 10.24
N ILE A 25 -3.46 5.05 10.12
CA ILE A 25 -4.53 4.11 9.80
C ILE A 25 -4.94 3.47 11.11
N ASP A 26 -6.19 3.66 11.52
CA ASP A 26 -6.76 2.87 12.61
C ASP A 26 -6.90 1.41 12.14
N PRO A 27 -6.54 0.39 12.96
CA PRO A 27 -6.79 -1.01 12.62
C PRO A 27 -8.22 -1.30 12.14
N ALA A 28 -9.22 -0.65 12.74
CA ALA A 28 -10.61 -0.80 12.33
C ALA A 28 -10.87 -0.26 10.91
N GLU A 29 -10.24 0.87 10.54
CA GLU A 29 -10.33 1.44 9.19
C GLU A 29 -9.64 0.54 8.16
N PHE A 30 -8.52 -0.10 8.53
CA PHE A 30 -7.83 -1.06 7.66
C PHE A 30 -8.66 -2.33 7.43
N ILE A 31 -9.28 -2.85 8.49
CA ILE A 31 -10.18 -4.00 8.40
C ILE A 31 -11.41 -3.66 7.55
N ASP A 32 -11.99 -2.47 7.73
CA ASP A 32 -13.13 -2.01 6.95
C ASP A 32 -12.78 -1.86 5.46
N LEU A 33 -11.60 -1.32 5.12
CA LEU A 33 -11.10 -1.30 3.74
C LEU A 33 -11.03 -2.70 3.13
N ARG A 34 -10.48 -3.67 3.86
CA ARG A 34 -10.32 -5.04 3.39
C ARG A 34 -11.67 -5.73 3.20
N LYS A 35 -12.61 -5.51 4.11
CA LYS A 35 -13.97 -6.02 4.04
C LYS A 35 -14.74 -5.43 2.86
N GLN A 36 -14.68 -4.12 2.66
CA GLN A 36 -15.32 -3.47 1.51
C GLN A 36 -14.79 -4.03 0.19
N ALA A 37 -13.49 -4.34 0.10
CA ALA A 37 -12.93 -5.01 -1.07
C ALA A 37 -13.57 -6.39 -1.32
N ASP A 38 -13.74 -7.22 -0.28
CA ASP A 38 -14.43 -8.51 -0.40
C ASP A 38 -15.89 -8.36 -0.81
N ASP A 39 -16.59 -7.38 -0.23
CA ASP A 39 -18.00 -7.12 -0.52
C ASP A 39 -18.19 -6.69 -1.99
N GLU A 40 -17.29 -5.88 -2.56
CA GLU A 40 -17.32 -5.53 -3.99
C GLU A 40 -17.06 -6.76 -4.88
N VAL A 41 -16.11 -7.63 -4.51
CA VAL A 41 -15.85 -8.89 -5.23
C VAL A 41 -17.09 -9.78 -5.23
N ALA A 42 -17.79 -9.87 -4.10
CA ALA A 42 -18.97 -10.72 -3.94
C ALA A 42 -20.17 -10.30 -4.82
N LYS A 43 -20.24 -9.03 -5.26
CA LYS A 43 -21.32 -8.53 -6.14
C LYS A 43 -21.27 -9.10 -7.56
N SER A 44 -20.11 -9.59 -8.01
CA SER A 44 -20.03 -10.20 -9.33
C SER A 44 -20.73 -11.56 -9.35
N SER A 45 -21.66 -11.76 -10.28
CA SER A 45 -22.34 -13.05 -10.49
C SER A 45 -21.46 -14.06 -11.23
N LEU A 46 -20.36 -13.63 -11.83
CA LEU A 46 -19.50 -14.45 -12.67
C LEU A 46 -18.40 -15.11 -11.83
N LEU A 47 -18.44 -16.44 -11.70
CA LEU A 47 -17.46 -17.20 -10.91
C LEU A 47 -16.02 -16.92 -11.34
N ALA A 48 -15.72 -16.99 -12.64
CA ALA A 48 -14.39 -16.75 -13.17
C ALA A 48 -13.87 -15.33 -12.84
N VAL A 49 -14.74 -14.32 -12.82
CA VAL A 49 -14.34 -12.95 -12.45
C VAL A 49 -14.04 -12.88 -10.96
N ARG A 50 -14.88 -13.48 -10.10
CA ARG A 50 -14.64 -13.53 -8.65
C ARG A 50 -13.34 -14.23 -8.29
N ASP A 51 -13.04 -15.35 -8.92
CA ASP A 51 -11.82 -16.12 -8.62
C ASP A 51 -10.56 -15.32 -9.00
N ASN A 52 -10.57 -14.64 -10.14
CA ASN A 52 -9.47 -13.74 -10.51
C ASN A 52 -9.35 -12.53 -9.56
N MET A 53 -10.47 -11.94 -9.13
CA MET A 53 -10.43 -10.85 -8.14
C MET A 53 -9.91 -11.30 -6.77
N ARG A 54 -10.20 -12.54 -6.34
CA ARG A 54 -9.64 -13.13 -5.12
C ARG A 54 -8.12 -13.30 -5.20
N ILE A 55 -7.60 -13.70 -6.36
CA ILE A 55 -6.15 -13.80 -6.58
C ILE A 55 -5.50 -12.42 -6.39
N ILE A 56 -6.09 -11.37 -6.97
CA ILE A 56 -5.62 -9.99 -6.80
C ILE A 56 -5.68 -9.57 -5.32
N GLY A 57 -6.79 -9.88 -4.63
CA GLY A 57 -6.95 -9.61 -3.20
C GLY A 57 -5.86 -10.26 -2.34
N ASN A 58 -5.58 -11.55 -2.56
CA ASN A 58 -4.53 -12.27 -1.84
C ASN A 58 -3.13 -11.67 -2.10
N ALA A 59 -2.85 -11.27 -3.35
CA ALA A 59 -1.58 -10.62 -3.68
C ALA A 59 -1.44 -9.24 -2.99
N ALA A 60 -2.54 -8.50 -2.87
CA ALA A 60 -2.57 -7.24 -2.14
C ALA A 60 -2.31 -7.43 -0.64
N ASP A 61 -2.89 -8.47 -0.02
CA ASP A 61 -2.65 -8.83 1.37
C ASP A 61 -1.17 -9.17 1.61
N ILE A 62 -0.57 -10.00 0.74
CA ILE A 62 0.86 -10.36 0.80
C ILE A 62 1.74 -9.10 0.69
N LEU A 63 1.44 -8.19 -0.24
CA LEU A 63 2.19 -6.95 -0.40
C LEU A 63 2.08 -6.06 0.85
N ALA A 64 0.88 -5.93 1.42
CA ALA A 64 0.65 -5.14 2.63
C ALA A 64 1.43 -5.70 3.82
N ASP A 65 1.44 -7.02 4.00
CA ASP A 65 2.17 -7.66 5.09
C ASP A 65 3.70 -7.61 4.88
N ALA A 66 4.18 -7.77 3.65
CA ALA A 66 5.59 -7.59 3.32
C ALA A 66 6.10 -6.18 3.68
N MET A 67 5.30 -5.13 3.44
CA MET A 67 5.64 -3.77 3.85
C MET A 67 5.72 -3.61 5.38
N LYS A 68 4.83 -4.27 6.14
CA LYS A 68 4.89 -4.26 7.61
C LYS A 68 6.13 -4.98 8.13
N ILE A 69 6.46 -6.13 7.54
CA ILE A 69 7.66 -6.91 7.90
C ILE A 69 8.92 -6.08 7.63
N LEU A 70 9.01 -5.43 6.46
CA LEU A 70 10.12 -4.52 6.13
C LEU A 70 10.24 -3.38 7.16
N TYR A 71 9.12 -2.77 7.55
CA TYR A 71 9.13 -1.73 8.57
C TYR A 71 9.64 -2.23 9.93
N LEU A 72 9.21 -3.41 10.36
CA LEU A 72 9.68 -4.02 11.61
C LEU A 72 11.18 -4.34 11.57
N GLU A 73 11.67 -4.83 10.43
CA GLU A 73 13.09 -5.10 10.22
C GLU A 73 13.92 -3.80 10.28
N LEU A 74 13.48 -2.74 9.60
CA LEU A 74 14.12 -1.43 9.66
C LEU A 74 14.13 -0.85 11.08
N ARG A 75 13.06 -1.09 11.85
CA ARG A 75 13.00 -0.70 13.26
C ARG A 75 13.97 -1.52 14.12
N ARG A 76 14.09 -2.83 13.90
CA ARG A 76 15.05 -3.70 14.57
C ARG A 76 16.50 -3.26 14.34
N LEU A 77 16.78 -2.72 13.16
CA LEU A 77 18.10 -2.22 12.76
C LEU A 77 18.30 -0.72 13.10
N ASP A 78 17.46 -0.13 13.96
CA ASP A 78 17.58 1.25 14.45
C ASP A 78 17.62 2.33 13.35
N TYR A 79 16.99 2.11 12.19
CA TYR A 79 16.90 3.13 11.14
C TYR A 79 15.98 4.30 11.53
N GLY A 80 15.17 4.18 12.59
CA GLY A 80 14.37 5.26 13.16
C GLY A 80 15.04 6.03 14.29
N VAL A 81 16.23 5.63 14.73
CA VAL A 81 16.89 6.16 15.93
C VAL A 81 18.14 6.96 15.54
N PRO A 82 18.25 8.24 15.92
CA PRO A 82 19.46 9.04 15.68
C PRO A 82 20.68 8.44 16.38
N ASP A 83 21.77 8.29 15.64
CA ASP A 83 23.08 7.92 16.17
C ASP A 83 23.85 9.18 16.60
N LYS A 84 24.84 9.03 17.49
CA LYS A 84 25.74 10.13 17.89
C LYS A 84 26.72 10.48 16.78
N ASP A 85 27.02 9.53 15.89
CA ASP A 85 27.92 9.72 14.74
C ASP A 85 27.15 10.27 13.51
N PRO A 86 27.45 11.50 13.04
CA PRO A 86 26.83 12.09 11.86
C PRO A 86 27.01 11.25 10.58
N VAL A 87 28.13 10.53 10.45
CA VAL A 87 28.42 9.71 9.27
C VAL A 87 27.49 8.49 9.23
N LYS A 88 27.20 7.89 10.39
CA LYS A 88 26.23 6.78 10.48
C LYS A 88 24.81 7.25 10.16
N ASN A 89 24.42 8.43 10.64
CA ASN A 89 23.12 9.02 10.30
C ASN A 89 22.98 9.24 8.78
N ALA A 90 23.99 9.82 8.14
CA ALA A 90 23.98 10.03 6.69
C ALA A 90 23.86 8.70 5.91
N LYS A 91 24.56 7.64 6.34
CA LYS A 91 24.42 6.30 5.73
C LYS A 91 23.02 5.72 5.92
N LYS A 92 22.47 5.77 7.13
CA LYS A 92 21.10 5.31 7.42
C LYS A 92 20.08 6.05 6.55
N ASP A 93 20.23 7.35 6.38
CA ASP A 93 19.31 8.16 5.58
C ASP A 93 19.41 7.87 4.08
N ALA A 94 20.63 7.67 3.56
CA ALA A 94 20.83 7.26 2.17
C ALA A 94 20.17 5.90 1.87
N GLU A 95 20.29 4.95 2.78
CA GLU A 95 19.68 3.63 2.63
C GLU A 95 18.16 3.67 2.80
N LYS A 96 17.62 4.45 3.75
CA LYS A 96 16.17 4.72 3.84
C LYS A 96 15.63 5.29 2.53
N ALA A 97 16.34 6.23 1.92
CA ALA A 97 15.95 6.81 0.65
C ALA A 97 15.97 5.78 -0.48
N ALA A 98 16.98 4.92 -0.53
CA ALA A 98 17.08 3.84 -1.52
C ALA A 98 15.95 2.81 -1.37
N LEU A 99 15.66 2.37 -0.15
CA LEU A 99 14.56 1.43 0.14
C LEU A 99 13.20 2.04 -0.20
N LYS A 100 12.96 3.29 0.19
CA LYS A 100 11.75 4.02 -0.18
C LYS A 100 11.58 4.06 -1.70
N LYS A 101 12.64 4.41 -2.43
CA LYS A 101 12.64 4.43 -3.89
C LYS A 101 12.30 3.05 -4.48
N ALA A 102 12.89 1.98 -3.95
CA ALA A 102 12.60 0.62 -4.41
C ALA A 102 11.13 0.23 -4.22
N VAL A 103 10.53 0.57 -3.07
CA VAL A 103 9.09 0.35 -2.82
C VAL A 103 8.24 1.20 -3.75
N GLU A 104 8.59 2.47 -3.98
CA GLU A 104 7.87 3.35 -4.90
C GLU A 104 7.84 2.81 -6.33
N TYR A 105 8.93 2.21 -6.84
CA TYR A 105 8.94 1.56 -8.17
C TYR A 105 8.00 0.35 -8.23
N GLN A 106 7.94 -0.46 -7.16
CA GLN A 106 7.03 -1.61 -7.10
C GLN A 106 5.57 -1.15 -7.09
N LEU A 107 5.24 -0.13 -6.29
CA LEU A 107 3.89 0.44 -6.26
C LEU A 107 3.51 1.11 -7.59
N ALA A 108 4.46 1.81 -8.23
CA ALA A 108 4.24 2.39 -9.55
C ALA A 108 3.92 1.32 -10.59
N TYR A 109 4.65 0.20 -10.60
CA TYR A 109 4.37 -0.94 -11.48
C TYR A 109 2.95 -1.47 -11.29
N VAL A 110 2.48 -1.63 -10.04
CA VAL A 110 1.11 -2.09 -9.74
C VAL A 110 0.06 -1.09 -10.19
N ILE A 111 0.23 0.19 -9.84
CA ILE A 111 -0.74 1.26 -10.16
C ILE A 111 -0.85 1.47 -11.68
N THR A 112 0.27 1.55 -12.39
CA THR A 112 0.25 1.72 -13.85
C THR A 112 -0.33 0.48 -14.55
N SER A 113 -0.10 -0.72 -14.01
CA SER A 113 -0.75 -1.94 -14.52
C SER A 113 -2.27 -1.88 -14.36
N TYR A 114 -2.76 -1.41 -13.21
CA TYR A 114 -4.19 -1.16 -12.99
C TYR A 114 -4.75 -0.15 -14.00
N GLU A 115 -4.11 1.01 -14.16
CA GLU A 115 -4.56 2.05 -15.10
C GLU A 115 -4.58 1.56 -16.55
N PHE A 116 -3.57 0.79 -16.97
CA PHE A 116 -3.48 0.30 -18.34
C PHE A 116 -4.44 -0.85 -18.65
N THR A 117 -4.68 -1.74 -17.69
CA THR A 117 -5.49 -2.96 -17.92
C THR A 117 -6.98 -2.71 -17.72
N LEU A 118 -7.36 -2.04 -16.63
CA LEU A 118 -8.77 -1.78 -16.31
C LEU A 118 -9.24 -0.42 -16.80
N GLY A 119 -8.36 0.58 -16.93
CA GLY A 119 -8.74 1.88 -17.49
C GLY A 119 -9.05 1.87 -18.99
N LYS A 120 -8.82 0.74 -19.66
CA LYS A 120 -9.16 0.51 -21.08
C LYS A 120 -10.43 -0.31 -21.30
N LEU A 121 -10.99 -0.88 -20.24
CA LEU A 121 -12.31 -1.52 -20.26
C LEU A 121 -13.39 -0.45 -20.15
#